data_AF-W7PUG6-F1
#
_entry.id   AF-W7PUG6-F1
#
_cell.length_a   1.000
_cell.length_b   1.000
_cell.length_c   1.000
_cell.angle_alpha   90.00
_cell.angle_beta   90.00
_cell.angle_gamma   90.00
#
_symmetry.space_group_name_H-M   'P 1'
#
loop_
_entity.id
_entity.type
_entity.pdbx_description
1 polymer ?
#
loop_
_entity_poly.entity_id
_entity_poly.type
_entity_poly.pdbx_seq_one_letter_code
_entity_poly.pdbx_strand_id
1 'polypeptide(L)'
;MTRLSNPQESANGRHHIPLDAIKEGIRKLANLAGSEQAEAARQLAAKLNADLDGVAADVAAQPPAPPLPEKGPAITPLHGEIRCPVCTLRAFTYQKGTMRESADSDTGFEAFYHCLSCGHEAWHEAVLE
;
A
#
# COMPACT_ATOMS: atom_id res chain seq x y z
N MET A 1 -5.76 -33.42 -45.03
CA MET A 1 -6.32 -33.63 -43.68
C MET A 1 -6.22 -32.30 -42.96
N THR A 2 -7.35 -31.62 -42.82
CA THR A 2 -7.47 -30.24 -42.33
C THR A 2 -8.24 -30.27 -41.01
N ARG A 3 -7.97 -29.30 -40.12
CA ARG A 3 -8.67 -28.92 -38.87
C ARG A 3 -8.12 -29.56 -37.59
N LEU A 4 -7.87 -28.86 -36.48
CA LEU A 4 -8.10 -27.45 -36.09
C LEU A 4 -7.00 -27.01 -35.11
N SER A 5 -6.30 -25.92 -35.41
CA SER A 5 -5.63 -25.13 -34.39
C SER A 5 -6.71 -24.44 -33.55
N ASN A 6 -6.71 -24.68 -32.24
CA ASN A 6 -7.65 -24.10 -31.29
C ASN A 6 -7.37 -22.60 -31.11
N PRO A 7 -8.32 -21.68 -31.39
CA PRO A 7 -8.12 -20.24 -31.27
C PRO A 7 -8.78 -19.67 -30.00
N GLN A 8 -8.55 -20.28 -28.83
CA GLN A 8 -9.04 -19.74 -27.55
C GLN A 8 -8.01 -19.89 -26.43
N GLU A 9 -7.05 -18.97 -26.37
CA GLU A 9 -6.42 -18.59 -25.10
C GLU A 9 -5.85 -17.16 -25.15
N SER A 10 -6.65 -16.25 -25.73
CA SER A 10 -6.41 -14.80 -25.68
C SER A 10 -7.66 -14.12 -25.15
N ALA A 11 -7.90 -14.26 -23.85
CA ALA A 11 -8.92 -13.48 -23.14
C ALA A 11 -8.62 -13.46 -21.63
N ASN A 12 -7.45 -12.96 -21.24
CA ASN A 12 -7.27 -12.50 -19.86
C ASN A 12 -6.58 -11.14 -19.85
N GLY A 13 -7.17 -10.20 -20.60
CA GLY A 13 -6.89 -8.78 -20.44
C GLY A 13 -7.49 -8.35 -19.12
N ARG A 14 -6.68 -8.41 -18.06
CA ARG A 14 -6.99 -7.85 -16.74
C ARG A 14 -7.27 -6.36 -16.94
N HIS A 15 -8.55 -5.97 -16.95
CA HIS A 15 -8.97 -4.57 -17.09
C HIS A 15 -8.72 -3.87 -15.76
N HIS A 16 -7.46 -3.55 -15.48
CA HIS A 16 -7.12 -2.75 -14.32
C HIS A 16 -7.61 -1.33 -14.54
N ILE A 17 -8.72 -1.01 -13.88
CA ILE A 17 -9.23 0.35 -13.87
C ILE A 17 -8.37 1.15 -12.88
N PRO A 18 -7.62 2.17 -13.33
CA PRO A 18 -6.75 2.92 -12.44
C PRO A 18 -7.61 3.73 -11.46
N LEU A 19 -7.21 3.70 -10.18
CA LEU A 19 -7.91 4.37 -9.08
C LEU A 19 -8.14 5.87 -9.35
N ASP A 20 -7.24 6.51 -10.09
CA ASP A 20 -7.37 7.92 -10.48
C ASP A 20 -8.49 8.18 -11.50
N ALA A 21 -8.84 7.20 -12.35
CA ALA A 21 -9.99 7.31 -13.24
C ALA A 21 -11.31 7.27 -12.46
N ILE A 22 -11.40 6.46 -11.40
CA ILE A 22 -12.56 6.42 -10.51
C ILE A 22 -12.71 7.75 -9.76
N LYS A 23 -11.61 8.28 -9.20
CA LYS A 23 -11.61 9.60 -8.52
C LYS A 23 -12.06 10.72 -9.45
N GLU A 24 -11.59 10.72 -10.70
CA GLU A 24 -11.98 11.72 -11.68
C GLU A 24 -13.47 11.59 -12.08
N GLY A 25 -13.98 10.38 -12.20
CA GLY A 25 -15.42 10.17 -12.42
C GLY A 25 -16.28 10.65 -11.26
N ILE A 26 -15.87 10.43 -10.01
CA ILE A 26 -16.58 10.95 -8.82
C ILE A 26 -16.64 12.49 -8.84
N ARG A 27 -15.53 13.16 -9.20
CA ARG A 27 -15.51 14.63 -9.35
C ARG A 27 -16.48 15.10 -10.43
N LYS A 28 -16.49 14.44 -11.58
CA LYS A 28 -17.44 14.75 -12.67
C LYS A 28 -18.88 14.52 -12.26
N LEU A 29 -19.16 13.47 -11.49
CA LEU A 29 -20.49 13.20 -10.97
C LEU A 29 -20.97 14.28 -10.00
N ALA A 30 -20.10 14.74 -9.10
CA ALA A 30 -20.40 15.85 -8.19
C ALA A 30 -20.73 17.15 -8.95
N ASN A 31 -19.99 17.44 -10.03
CA ASN A 31 -20.26 18.59 -10.88
C ASN A 31 -21.59 18.46 -11.66
N LEU A 32 -21.92 17.26 -12.14
CA LEU A 32 -23.19 17.02 -12.84
C LEU A 32 -24.40 17.11 -11.91
N ALA A 33 -24.27 16.67 -10.66
CA ALA A 33 -25.33 16.76 -9.65
C ALA A 33 -25.65 18.21 -9.24
N GLY A 34 -24.70 19.15 -9.39
CA GLY A 34 -24.92 20.59 -9.23
C GLY A 34 -25.57 21.28 -10.44
N SER A 35 -25.87 20.54 -11.51
CA SER A 35 -26.49 21.05 -12.74
C SER A 35 -27.79 20.30 -13.04
N GLU A 36 -28.64 20.81 -13.95
CA GLU A 36 -29.86 20.10 -14.38
C GLU A 36 -29.58 18.90 -15.33
N GLN A 37 -28.37 18.33 -15.28
CA GLN A 37 -27.94 17.22 -16.12
C GLN A 37 -28.13 15.86 -15.42
N ALA A 38 -29.33 15.62 -14.91
CA ALA A 38 -29.66 14.42 -14.15
C ALA A 38 -29.42 13.12 -14.92
N GLU A 39 -29.67 13.11 -16.22
CA GLU A 39 -29.46 11.92 -17.06
C GLU A 39 -27.98 11.59 -17.25
N ALA A 40 -27.14 12.60 -17.50
CA ALA A 40 -25.69 12.41 -17.60
C ALA A 40 -25.09 11.95 -16.26
N ALA A 41 -25.60 12.48 -15.13
CA ALA A 41 -25.20 12.03 -13.80
C ALA A 41 -25.56 10.55 -13.57
N ARG A 42 -26.78 10.12 -13.93
CA ARG A 42 -27.20 8.72 -13.81
C ARG A 42 -26.31 7.77 -14.62
N GLN A 43 -26.00 8.12 -15.86
CA GLN A 43 -25.14 7.31 -16.73
C GLN A 43 -23.71 7.20 -16.18
N LEU A 44 -23.17 8.29 -15.66
CA LEU A 44 -21.82 8.28 -15.07
C LEU A 44 -21.78 7.48 -13.76
N ALA A 45 -22.81 7.60 -12.91
CA ALA A 45 -22.92 6.80 -11.69
C ALA A 45 -23.01 5.30 -11.99
N ALA A 46 -23.81 4.90 -12.99
CA ALA A 46 -23.91 3.50 -13.41
C ALA A 46 -22.56 2.95 -13.88
N LYS A 47 -21.80 3.74 -14.65
CA LYS A 47 -20.45 3.36 -15.08
C LYS A 47 -19.50 3.18 -13.91
N LEU A 48 -19.48 4.12 -12.96
CA LEU A 48 -18.61 4.05 -11.79
C LEU A 48 -18.92 2.84 -10.90
N ASN A 49 -20.19 2.47 -10.76
CA ASN A 49 -20.57 1.27 -10.02
C ASN A 49 -20.01 0.00 -10.68
N ALA A 50 -20.14 -0.12 -12.02
CA ALA A 50 -19.57 -1.26 -12.75
C ALA A 50 -18.04 -1.32 -12.63
N ASP A 51 -17.39 -0.16 -12.68
CA ASP A 51 -15.94 -0.05 -12.50
C ASP A 51 -15.51 -0.51 -11.07
N LEU A 52 -16.28 -0.14 -10.04
CA LEU A 52 -16.05 -0.55 -8.66
C LEU A 52 -16.30 -2.04 -8.42
N ASP A 53 -17.35 -2.61 -9.03
CA ASP A 53 -17.63 -4.05 -8.95
C ASP A 53 -16.50 -4.87 -9.59
N GLY A 54 -15.93 -4.38 -10.70
CA GLY A 54 -14.76 -4.99 -11.32
C GLY A 54 -13.52 -4.96 -10.41
N VAL A 55 -13.28 -3.83 -9.73
CA VAL A 55 -12.19 -3.72 -8.74
C VAL A 55 -12.42 -4.64 -7.54
N ALA A 56 -13.65 -4.75 -7.05
CA ALA A 56 -13.98 -5.65 -5.94
C ALA A 56 -13.77 -7.12 -6.29
N ALA A 57 -14.13 -7.52 -7.51
CA ALA A 57 -13.88 -8.88 -8.02
C ALA A 57 -12.38 -9.16 -8.17
N ASP A 58 -11.59 -8.20 -8.68
CA ASP A 58 -10.13 -8.31 -8.78
C ASP A 58 -9.47 -8.48 -7.40
N VAL A 59 -9.95 -7.76 -6.37
CA VAL A 59 -9.48 -7.91 -4.99
C VAL A 59 -9.88 -9.26 -4.40
N ALA A 60 -11.10 -9.73 -4.65
CA ALA A 60 -11.57 -11.03 -4.17
C ALA A 60 -10.85 -12.22 -4.86
N ALA A 61 -10.39 -12.03 -6.09
CA ALA A 61 -9.61 -13.02 -6.84
C ALA A 61 -8.11 -13.01 -6.49
N GLN A 62 -7.63 -12.02 -5.72
CA GLN A 62 -6.25 -12.07 -5.23
C GLN A 62 -6.11 -13.19 -4.19
N PRO A 63 -5.03 -13.98 -4.27
CA PRO A 63 -4.68 -14.92 -3.20
C PRO A 63 -4.68 -14.17 -1.88
N PRO A 64 -5.18 -14.78 -0.78
CA PRO A 64 -5.09 -14.17 0.53
C PRO A 64 -3.65 -13.76 0.77
N ALA A 65 -3.44 -12.51 1.19
CA ALA A 65 -2.12 -12.02 1.53
C ALA A 65 -1.46 -13.04 2.47
N PRO A 66 -0.15 -13.33 2.29
CA PRO A 66 0.56 -14.23 3.18
C PRO A 66 0.28 -13.78 4.62
N PRO A 67 0.05 -14.72 5.55
CA PRO A 67 -0.22 -14.38 6.94
C PRO A 67 0.84 -13.39 7.39
N LEU A 68 0.40 -12.27 7.96
CA LEU A 68 1.29 -11.33 8.62
C LEU A 68 2.19 -12.16 9.55
N PRO A 69 3.52 -11.95 9.54
CA PRO A 69 4.40 -12.67 10.44
C PRO A 69 3.81 -12.56 11.84
N GLU A 70 3.69 -13.71 12.52
CA GLU A 70 3.22 -13.75 13.90
C GLU A 70 3.91 -12.63 14.64
N LYS A 71 3.12 -11.80 15.33
CA LYS A 71 3.60 -10.65 16.07
C LYS A 71 4.67 -11.19 17.00
N GLY A 72 5.94 -11.02 16.60
CA GLY A 72 7.07 -11.38 17.41
C GLY A 72 6.92 -10.70 18.77
N PRO A 73 7.66 -11.16 19.79
CA PRO A 73 7.61 -10.52 21.10
C PRO A 73 7.70 -9.00 20.91
N ALA A 74 6.94 -8.25 21.71
CA ALA A 74 6.92 -6.80 21.63
C ALA A 74 8.25 -6.23 22.14
N ILE A 75 9.34 -6.52 21.44
CA ILE A 75 10.66 -6.10 21.83
C ILE A 75 10.78 -4.65 21.40
N THR A 76 10.91 -3.78 22.38
CA THR A 76 11.29 -2.40 22.14
C THR A 76 12.82 -2.40 22.19
N PRO A 77 13.50 -1.94 21.13
CA PRO A 77 14.95 -1.83 21.14
C PRO A 77 15.42 -1.04 22.39
N LEU A 78 16.35 -1.59 23.17
CA LEU A 78 17.00 -0.82 24.23
C LEU A 78 17.99 0.13 23.60
N HIS A 79 17.54 1.35 23.34
CA HIS A 79 18.46 2.45 23.12
C HIS A 79 18.14 3.57 24.10
N GLY A 80 19.19 4.09 24.74
CA GLY A 80 19.13 5.42 25.35
C GLY A 80 18.80 6.48 24.30
N GLU A 81 18.63 7.74 24.70
CA GLU A 81 18.32 8.82 23.76
C GLU A 81 19.35 8.93 22.62
N ILE A 82 19.02 8.38 21.43
CA ILE A 82 19.85 8.50 20.23
C ILE A 82 19.61 9.88 19.64
N ARG A 83 20.67 10.64 19.34
CA ARG A 83 20.55 11.89 18.56
C ARG A 83 20.58 11.60 17.07
N CYS A 84 19.83 12.40 16.29
CA CYS A 84 19.89 12.31 14.84
C CYS A 84 21.32 12.60 14.32
N PRO A 85 21.93 11.70 13.53
CA PRO A 85 23.29 11.89 13.02
C PRO A 85 23.39 13.01 11.97
N VAL A 86 22.26 13.42 11.38
CA VAL A 86 22.21 14.44 10.33
C VAL A 86 22.08 15.84 10.92
N CYS A 87 21.06 16.08 11.74
CA CYS A 87 20.79 17.43 12.26
C CYS A 87 21.23 17.64 13.70
N THR A 88 21.42 16.58 14.49
CA THR A 88 21.77 16.61 15.92
C THR A 88 20.79 17.34 16.86
N LEU A 89 19.71 17.94 16.31
CA LEU A 89 18.79 18.82 17.03
C LEU A 89 17.81 18.08 17.96
N ARG A 90 17.33 16.91 17.54
CA ARG A 90 16.37 16.09 18.30
C ARG A 90 16.77 14.63 18.33
N ALA A 91 16.08 13.90 19.21
CA ALA A 91 16.13 12.46 19.26
C ALA A 91 15.80 11.85 17.89
N PHE A 92 16.53 10.80 17.56
CA PHE A 92 16.23 9.89 16.48
C PHE A 92 15.30 8.84 17.06
N THR A 93 14.06 8.80 16.59
CA THR A 93 13.00 8.08 17.29
C THR A 93 12.69 6.75 16.61
N TYR A 94 12.71 5.68 17.39
CA TYR A 94 12.28 4.35 16.96
C TYR A 94 10.82 4.38 16.48
N GLN A 95 10.55 3.75 15.34
CA GLN A 95 9.22 3.55 14.81
C GLN A 95 8.67 2.19 15.26
N LYS A 96 7.67 2.20 16.16
CA LYS A 96 7.13 0.98 16.75
C LYS A 96 6.64 -0.02 15.70
N GLY A 97 7.06 -1.28 15.85
CA GLY A 97 6.63 -2.38 14.97
C GLY A 97 7.46 -2.50 13.69
N THR A 98 8.59 -1.81 13.61
CA THR A 98 9.51 -1.88 12.46
C THR A 98 10.73 -2.76 12.70
N MET A 99 10.83 -3.43 13.86
CA MET A 99 11.93 -4.35 14.13
C MET A 99 11.91 -5.51 13.13
N ARG A 100 13.08 -5.87 12.60
CA ARG A 100 13.27 -7.00 11.68
C ARG A 100 14.58 -7.73 11.96
N GLU A 101 14.64 -8.98 11.54
CA GLU A 101 15.90 -9.73 11.48
C GLU A 101 16.83 -9.11 10.43
N SER A 102 18.11 -9.03 10.76
CA SER A 102 19.15 -8.58 9.84
C SER A 102 20.40 -9.44 9.98
N ALA A 103 20.80 -10.05 8.86
CA ALA A 103 22.03 -10.82 8.78
C ALA A 103 23.30 -9.95 8.89
N ASP A 104 23.14 -8.64 8.70
CA ASP A 104 24.23 -7.66 8.74
C ASP A 104 24.37 -6.99 10.12
N SER A 105 23.53 -7.35 11.09
CA SER A 105 23.60 -6.86 12.48
C SER A 105 24.25 -7.89 13.39
N ASP A 106 25.05 -7.44 14.36
CA ASP A 106 25.71 -8.32 15.34
C ASP A 106 24.70 -8.92 16.33
N THR A 107 23.61 -8.20 16.63
CA THR A 107 22.49 -8.70 17.45
C THR A 107 21.51 -9.58 16.68
N GLY A 108 21.62 -9.63 15.35
CA GLY A 108 20.67 -10.30 14.46
C GLY A 108 19.38 -9.52 14.22
N PHE A 109 19.19 -8.34 14.84
CA PHE A 109 18.01 -7.50 14.67
C PHE A 109 18.36 -6.04 14.42
N GLU A 110 17.53 -5.38 13.62
CA GLU A 110 17.56 -3.94 13.44
C GLU A 110 16.16 -3.35 13.53
N ALA A 111 16.09 -2.05 13.80
CA ALA A 111 14.88 -1.29 13.96
C ALA A 111 14.94 0.01 13.15
N PHE A 112 13.79 0.49 12.69
CA PHE A 112 13.71 1.70 11.88
C PHE A 112 13.56 2.94 12.75
N TYR A 113 14.32 3.97 12.41
CA TYR A 113 14.36 5.24 13.12
C TYR A 113 13.99 6.39 12.18
N HIS A 114 13.27 7.36 12.71
CA HIS A 114 12.87 8.58 12.00
C HIS A 114 13.12 9.82 12.88
N CYS A 115 13.75 10.85 12.29
CA CYS A 115 14.02 12.11 12.96
C CYS A 115 12.89 13.11 12.70
N LEU A 116 12.17 13.48 13.76
CA LEU A 116 11.07 14.45 13.70
C LEU A 116 11.49 15.90 13.40
N SER A 117 12.79 16.19 13.28
CA SER A 117 13.28 17.53 12.93
C SER A 117 13.65 17.67 11.47
N CYS A 118 14.42 16.74 10.92
CA CYS A 118 14.93 16.85 9.54
C CYS A 118 14.37 15.79 8.60
N GLY A 119 13.55 14.86 9.09
CA GLY A 119 12.99 13.78 8.29
C GLY A 119 13.99 12.69 7.92
N HIS A 120 15.21 12.69 8.50
CA HIS A 120 16.16 11.61 8.25
C HIS A 120 15.62 10.27 8.77
N GLU A 121 15.86 9.23 7.99
CA GLU A 121 15.39 7.86 8.22
C GLU A 121 16.56 6.89 8.06
N ALA A 122 16.68 5.93 8.97
CA ALA A 122 17.73 4.91 8.92
C ALA A 122 17.34 3.66 9.71
N TRP A 123 17.97 2.54 9.35
CA TRP A 123 17.95 1.30 10.13
C TRP A 123 19.11 1.31 11.13
N HIS A 124 18.83 0.92 12.36
CA HIS A 124 19.81 0.81 13.43
C HIS A 124 19.72 -0.56 14.07
N GLU A 125 20.89 -1.13 14.37
CA GLU A 125 20.99 -2.36 15.15
C GLU A 125 20.21 -2.22 16.47
N ALA A 126 19.39 -3.24 16.77
CA ALA A 126 18.55 -3.27 17.95
C ALA A 126 19.15 -4.19 19.01
N VAL A 127 19.33 -3.69 20.22
CA VAL A 127 19.70 -4.53 21.38
C VAL A 127 18.42 -5.02 22.04
N LEU A 128 18.29 -6.34 22.19
CA LEU A 128 17.18 -7.01 22.86
C LEU A 128 17.59 -7.34 24.31
N GLU A 129 16.66 -7.21 25.27
CA GLU A 129 16.83 -7.62 26.68
C GLU A 129 16.65 -9.13 26.85
#